data_AF-R9KSW1-F1
#
_entry.id   AF-R9KSW1-F1
#
_cell.length_a   1.000
_cell.length_b   1.000
_cell.length_c   1.000
_cell.angle_alpha   90.00
_cell.angle_beta   90.00
_cell.angle_gamma   90.00
#
_symmetry.space_group_name_H-M   'P 1'
#
loop_
_entity.id
_entity.type
_entity.pdbx_description
1 polymer ?
#
loop_
_entity_poly.entity_id
_entity_poly.type
_entity_poly.pdbx_seq_one_letter_code
_entity_poly.pdbx_strand_id
1 'polypeptide(L)'
;MDGEIESSNIFLKALRQIKQFIQSYLPFAPLIEEFANHVERGADIEAGNSFRGLLTALGELLNSFKEIIKDGLCWFPRLMRWQTSKGEVSPVFEDNGNEGYYYRLKSYMDIHTSHAVTRQEYSKELIQPKIKPVNRTGTIEQLAQNVEAVEKQVQLMGVGMSQNHKCQS
;
A
#
# COMPACT_ATOMS: atom_id res chain seq x y z
N MET A 1 -9.28 33.10 14.30
CA MET A 1 -7.88 33.24 13.83
C MET A 1 -6.93 32.37 14.65
N ASP A 2 -6.91 32.45 15.99
CA ASP A 2 -6.10 31.55 16.82
C ASP A 2 -6.41 30.06 16.57
N GLY A 3 -7.70 29.71 16.42
CA GLY A 3 -8.11 28.35 16.07
C GLY A 3 -7.68 27.86 14.68
N GLU A 4 -7.43 28.75 13.71
CA GLU A 4 -6.95 28.37 12.37
C GLU A 4 -5.44 28.07 12.38
N ILE A 5 -4.67 28.86 13.12
CA ILE A 5 -3.23 28.64 13.33
C ILE A 5 -3.00 27.38 14.16
N GLU A 6 -3.81 27.16 15.20
CA GLU A 6 -3.79 25.94 16.00
C GLU A 6 -4.14 24.70 15.16
N SER A 7 -5.19 24.78 14.33
CA SER A 7 -5.57 23.72 13.39
C SER A 7 -4.47 23.39 12.37
N SER A 8 -3.82 24.41 11.80
CA SER A 8 -2.69 24.23 10.88
C SER A 8 -1.49 23.54 11.55
N ASN A 9 -1.17 23.92 12.79
CA ASN A 9 -0.11 23.26 13.57
C ASN A 9 -0.42 21.78 13.89
N ILE A 10 -1.68 21.48 14.23
CA ILE A 10 -2.14 20.10 14.44
C ILE A 10 -2.00 19.30 13.13
N PHE A 11 -2.39 19.88 12.00
CA PHE A 11 -2.28 19.23 10.70
C PHE A 11 -0.82 18.95 10.31
N LEU A 12 0.08 19.91 10.47
CA LEU A 12 1.52 19.72 10.22
C LEU A 12 2.12 18.64 11.14
N LYS A 13 1.67 18.57 12.39
CA LYS A 13 2.08 17.48 13.30
C LYS A 13 1.61 16.12 12.81
N ALA A 14 0.38 16.02 12.32
CA ALA A 14 -0.14 14.78 11.72
C ALA A 14 0.66 14.38 10.46
N LEU A 15 0.96 15.32 9.58
CA LEU A 15 1.79 15.05 8.39
C LEU A 15 3.18 14.52 8.76
N ARG A 16 3.83 15.08 9.79
CA ARG A 16 5.12 14.58 10.28
C ARG A 16 5.02 13.14 10.80
N GLN A 17 3.94 12.81 11.51
CA GLN A 17 3.71 11.44 11.97
C GLN A 17 3.50 10.48 10.79
N ILE A 18 2.74 10.88 9.76
CA ILE A 18 2.56 10.08 8.54
C ILE A 18 3.92 9.88 7.84
N LYS A 19 4.76 10.91 7.75
CA LYS A 19 6.09 10.82 7.16
C LYS A 19 7.00 9.85 7.92
N GLN A 20 7.00 9.93 9.26
CA GLN A 20 7.73 8.98 10.11
C GLN A 20 7.22 7.55 9.94
N PHE A 21 5.90 7.39 9.82
CA PHE A 21 5.29 6.10 9.52
C PHE A 21 5.76 5.57 8.17
N ILE A 22 5.71 6.34 7.08
CA ILE A 22 6.22 5.91 5.77
C ILE A 22 7.70 5.53 5.85
N GLN A 23 8.52 6.31 6.56
CA GLN A 23 9.94 6.03 6.75
C GLN A 23 10.20 4.73 7.49
N SER A 24 9.34 4.32 8.43
CA SER A 24 9.49 3.04 9.12
C SER A 24 9.28 1.83 8.20
N TYR A 25 8.75 2.02 6.99
CA TYR A 25 8.62 0.96 5.98
C TYR A 25 9.81 0.84 5.03
N LEU A 26 10.71 1.84 5.00
CA LEU A 26 11.87 1.81 4.13
C LEU A 26 12.73 0.54 4.28
N PRO A 27 12.96 0.00 5.50
CA PRO A 27 13.69 -1.27 5.65
C PRO A 27 13.04 -2.47 4.92
N PHE A 28 11.72 -2.43 4.68
CA PHE A 28 10.99 -3.49 3.97
C PHE A 28 10.94 -3.28 2.46
N ALA A 29 11.47 -2.17 1.92
CA ALA A 29 11.42 -1.87 0.49
C ALA A 29 11.94 -3.02 -0.39
N PRO A 30 13.07 -3.71 -0.07
CA PRO A 30 13.53 -4.85 -0.86
C PRO A 30 12.54 -6.03 -0.88
N LEU A 31 11.86 -6.30 0.22
CA LEU A 31 10.90 -7.40 0.34
C LEU A 31 9.57 -7.06 -0.36
N ILE A 32 9.13 -5.81 -0.27
CA ILE A 32 7.95 -5.32 -1.02
C ILE A 32 8.23 -5.38 -2.53
N GLU A 33 9.44 -5.03 -2.95
CA GLU A 33 9.91 -5.16 -4.33
C GLU A 33 9.95 -6.63 -4.77
N GLU A 34 10.47 -7.53 -3.94
CA GLU A 34 10.46 -8.98 -4.19
C GLU A 34 9.02 -9.50 -4.41
N PHE A 35 8.10 -9.16 -3.51
CA PHE A 35 6.68 -9.46 -3.64
C PHE A 35 6.11 -8.95 -4.98
N ALA A 36 6.34 -7.67 -5.30
CA ALA A 36 5.85 -7.07 -6.53
C ALA A 36 6.38 -7.81 -7.77
N ASN A 37 7.66 -8.20 -7.77
CA ASN A 37 8.28 -8.94 -8.86
C ASN A 37 7.68 -10.35 -9.05
N HIS A 38 7.33 -11.05 -7.96
CA HIS A 38 6.59 -12.32 -8.06
C HIS A 38 5.22 -12.12 -8.72
N VAL A 39 4.46 -11.14 -8.25
CA VAL A 39 3.12 -10.83 -8.76
C VAL A 39 3.15 -10.43 -10.23
N GLU A 40 4.13 -9.64 -10.65
CA GLU A 40 4.32 -9.20 -12.04
C GLU A 40 4.68 -10.32 -13.00
N ARG A 41 5.46 -11.30 -12.53
CA ARG A 41 5.77 -12.53 -13.27
C ARG A 41 4.58 -13.50 -13.30
N GLY A 42 3.54 -13.24 -12.52
CA GLY A 42 2.43 -14.16 -12.31
C GLY A 42 2.84 -15.44 -11.60
N ALA A 43 3.93 -15.38 -10.83
CA ALA A 43 4.51 -16.50 -10.13
C ALA A 43 3.85 -16.71 -8.77
N ASP A 44 3.90 -17.96 -8.32
CA ASP A 44 3.61 -18.29 -6.93
C ASP A 44 4.77 -17.83 -6.03
N ILE A 45 4.52 -17.80 -4.72
CA ILE A 45 5.51 -17.37 -3.71
C ILE A 45 5.74 -18.53 -2.75
N GLU A 46 6.98 -19.01 -2.69
CA GLU A 46 7.46 -19.88 -1.63
C GLU A 46 7.92 -19.01 -0.46
N ALA A 47 7.05 -18.89 0.54
CA ALA A 47 7.22 -17.99 1.67
C ALA A 47 7.92 -18.65 2.87
N GLY A 48 8.16 -19.95 2.83
CA GLY A 48 8.88 -20.65 3.89
C GLY A 48 8.92 -22.14 3.68
N ASN A 49 9.38 -22.84 4.71
CA ASN A 49 9.51 -24.28 4.71
C ASN A 49 8.64 -24.87 5.83
N SER A 50 7.53 -25.49 5.45
CA SER A 50 6.58 -26.10 6.38
C SER A 50 7.20 -27.26 7.17
N PHE A 51 8.10 -28.03 6.56
CA PHE A 51 8.79 -29.14 7.24
C PHE A 51 9.68 -28.66 8.40
N ARG A 52 10.30 -27.48 8.26
CA ARG A 52 11.14 -26.88 9.31
C ARG A 52 10.37 -25.91 10.20
N GLY A 53 9.13 -25.56 9.86
CA GLY A 53 8.33 -24.57 10.58
C GLY A 53 8.91 -23.15 10.51
N LEU A 54 9.60 -22.81 9.41
CA LEU A 54 10.32 -21.54 9.28
C LEU A 54 9.82 -20.72 8.09
N LEU A 55 9.53 -19.45 8.30
CA LEU A 55 9.24 -18.49 7.25
C LEU A 55 10.53 -17.85 6.72
N THR A 56 10.51 -17.48 5.45
CA THR A 56 11.49 -16.55 4.87
C THR A 56 11.18 -15.12 5.36
N ALA A 57 12.10 -14.19 5.16
CA ALA A 57 11.83 -12.77 5.46
C ALA A 57 10.62 -12.23 4.68
N LEU A 58 10.47 -12.63 3.41
CA LEU A 58 9.27 -12.31 2.64
C LEU A 58 8.02 -12.97 3.25
N GLY A 59 8.11 -14.22 3.68
CA GLY A 59 6.99 -14.92 4.32
C GLY A 59 6.53 -14.29 5.63
N GLU A 60 7.47 -13.84 6.47
CA GLU A 60 7.15 -13.10 7.70
C GLU A 60 6.47 -11.77 7.41
N LEU A 61 6.95 -11.05 6.39
CA LEU A 61 6.30 -9.83 5.91
C LEU A 61 4.88 -10.11 5.42
N LEU A 62 4.70 -11.09 4.53
CA LEU A 62 3.39 -11.47 4.00
C LEU A 62 2.44 -11.84 5.13
N ASN A 63 2.89 -12.66 6.09
CA ASN A 63 2.08 -13.06 7.23
C ASN A 63 1.63 -11.88 8.10
N SER A 64 2.49 -10.86 8.25
CA SER A 64 2.19 -9.64 9.02
C SER A 64 1.13 -8.74 8.36
N PHE A 65 1.01 -8.79 7.03
CA PHE A 65 0.07 -7.98 6.24
C PHE A 65 -1.07 -8.80 5.63
N LYS A 66 -1.18 -10.09 5.98
CA LYS A 66 -2.17 -11.01 5.43
C LYS A 66 -3.56 -10.59 5.87
N GLU A 67 -4.42 -10.34 4.88
CA GLU A 67 -5.85 -10.18 5.10
C GLU A 67 -6.57 -11.41 4.56
N ILE A 68 -7.37 -12.08 5.40
CA ILE A 68 -8.16 -13.26 4.97
C ILE A 68 -9.43 -12.78 4.27
N ILE A 69 -9.64 -13.23 3.04
CA ILE A 69 -10.87 -12.97 2.28
C ILE A 69 -11.94 -13.97 2.69
N LYS A 70 -11.56 -15.25 2.67
CA LYS A 70 -12.33 -16.43 3.11
C LYS A 70 -11.34 -17.56 3.34
N ASP A 71 -11.80 -18.69 3.88
CA ASP A 71 -10.93 -19.82 4.16
C ASP A 71 -10.11 -20.25 2.94
N GLY A 72 -8.78 -20.31 3.12
CA GLY A 72 -7.81 -20.65 2.09
C GLY A 72 -7.50 -19.54 1.07
N LEU A 73 -8.14 -18.37 1.14
CA LEU A 73 -7.84 -17.22 0.26
C LEU A 73 -7.46 -15.97 1.06
N CYS A 74 -6.35 -15.36 0.66
CA CYS A 74 -5.84 -14.13 1.26
C CYS A 74 -5.37 -13.13 0.19
N TRP A 75 -5.11 -11.90 0.62
CA TRP A 75 -4.57 -10.84 -0.23
C TRP A 75 -3.72 -9.87 0.59
N PHE A 76 -2.97 -9.01 -0.12
CA PHE A 76 -1.99 -8.10 0.47
C PHE A 76 -2.12 -6.66 -0.08
N PRO A 77 -3.31 -6.02 -0.01
CA PRO A 77 -3.56 -4.73 -0.64
C PRO A 77 -2.70 -3.59 -0.07
N ARG A 78 -2.11 -3.79 1.11
CA ARG A 78 -1.23 -2.83 1.78
C ARG A 78 0.23 -2.90 1.32
N LEU A 79 0.64 -3.98 0.65
CA LEU A 79 2.02 -4.16 0.22
C LEU A 79 2.29 -3.54 -1.16
N MET A 80 1.45 -3.87 -2.14
CA MET A 80 1.57 -3.31 -3.49
C MET A 80 0.24 -3.44 -4.23
N ARG A 81 -0.06 -2.45 -5.08
CA ARG A 81 -1.25 -2.41 -5.93
C ARG A 81 -0.86 -2.01 -7.35
N TRP A 82 -1.75 -2.27 -8.30
CA TRP A 82 -1.52 -1.90 -9.69
C TRP A 82 -2.73 -1.18 -10.26
N GLN A 83 -2.48 -0.06 -10.94
CA GLN A 83 -3.49 0.61 -11.74
C GLN A 83 -3.73 -0.16 -13.04
N THR A 84 -4.99 -0.44 -13.33
CA THR A 84 -5.41 -1.10 -14.57
C THR A 84 -6.56 -0.34 -15.22
N SER A 85 -6.96 -0.75 -16.42
CA SER A 85 -8.19 -0.26 -17.07
C SER A 85 -9.48 -0.69 -16.35
N LYS A 86 -9.39 -1.55 -15.33
CA LYS A 86 -10.51 -2.03 -14.51
C LYS A 86 -10.55 -1.42 -13.11
N GLY A 87 -9.63 -0.51 -12.81
CA GLY A 87 -9.45 0.05 -11.47
C GLY A 87 -8.06 -0.28 -10.90
N GLU A 88 -7.86 0.12 -9.66
CA GLU A 88 -6.69 -0.24 -8.87
C GLU A 88 -6.94 -1.60 -8.20
N VAL A 89 -6.03 -2.55 -8.43
CA VAL A 89 -6.21 -3.95 -8.02
C VAL A 89 -5.07 -4.45 -7.13
N SER A 90 -5.39 -5.43 -6.29
CA SER A 90 -4.43 -6.21 -5.50
C SER A 90 -4.52 -7.70 -5.89
N PRO A 91 -3.40 -8.44 -5.90
CA PRO A 91 -3.42 -9.88 -6.11
C PRO A 91 -4.14 -10.61 -4.96
N VAL A 92 -4.82 -11.69 -5.32
CA VAL A 92 -5.45 -12.65 -4.43
C VAL A 92 -4.70 -13.97 -4.55
N PHE A 93 -4.37 -14.54 -3.41
CA PHE A 93 -3.62 -15.78 -3.29
C PHE A 93 -4.45 -16.85 -2.62
N GLU A 94 -4.22 -18.08 -3.04
CA GLU A 94 -4.58 -19.25 -2.27
C GLU A 94 -3.44 -19.62 -1.33
N ASP A 95 -3.79 -19.87 -0.07
CA ASP A 95 -2.92 -20.29 1.02
C ASP A 95 -3.57 -21.50 1.67
N ASN A 96 -3.29 -22.69 1.13
CA ASN A 96 -3.94 -23.92 1.57
C ASN A 96 -3.59 -24.20 3.04
N GLY A 97 -4.61 -24.30 3.89
CA GLY A 97 -4.43 -24.46 5.33
C GLY A 97 -4.10 -23.17 6.09
N ASN A 98 -4.05 -22.02 5.41
CA ASN A 98 -3.71 -20.70 5.97
C ASN A 98 -2.36 -20.69 6.72
N GLU A 99 -1.44 -21.59 6.38
CA GLU A 99 -0.17 -21.78 7.08
C GLU A 99 0.86 -20.70 6.69
N GLY A 100 0.71 -20.12 5.50
CA GLY A 100 1.53 -19.02 5.02
C GLY A 100 2.91 -19.39 4.50
N TYR A 101 3.19 -20.69 4.28
CA TYR A 101 4.45 -21.16 3.70
C TYR A 101 4.46 -21.10 2.16
N TYR A 102 3.29 -21.14 1.52
CA TYR A 102 3.19 -21.10 0.06
C TYR A 102 1.93 -20.36 -0.38
N TYR A 103 2.08 -19.42 -1.30
CA TYR A 103 0.99 -18.62 -1.84
C TYR A 103 0.87 -18.82 -3.34
N ARG A 104 -0.26 -19.36 -3.79
CA ARG A 104 -0.56 -19.54 -5.20
C ARG A 104 -1.35 -18.36 -5.73
N LEU A 105 -0.86 -17.68 -6.77
CA LEU A 105 -1.56 -16.51 -7.32
C LEU A 105 -2.80 -16.96 -8.10
N LYS A 106 -3.99 -16.57 -7.64
CA LYS A 106 -5.29 -17.02 -8.19
C LYS A 106 -5.96 -16.00 -9.09
N SER A 107 -6.05 -14.76 -8.61
CA SER A 107 -6.91 -13.73 -9.20
C SER A 107 -6.48 -12.35 -8.71
N TYR A 108 -7.23 -11.32 -9.11
CA TYR A 108 -7.04 -9.95 -8.67
C TYR A 108 -8.36 -9.38 -8.18
N MET A 109 -8.31 -8.50 -7.18
CA MET A 109 -9.50 -7.87 -6.61
C MET A 109 -9.33 -6.35 -6.56
N ASP A 110 -10.40 -5.62 -6.88
CA ASP A 110 -10.43 -4.17 -6.79
C ASP A 110 -10.29 -3.66 -5.34
N ILE A 111 -9.47 -2.64 -5.12
CA ILE A 111 -9.12 -2.15 -3.77
C ILE A 111 -10.17 -1.19 -3.16
N HIS A 112 -11.02 -0.55 -3.96
CA HIS A 112 -12.01 0.42 -3.49
C HIS A 112 -13.27 -0.25 -2.93
N THR A 113 -13.28 -1.58 -2.90
CA THR A 113 -14.45 -2.40 -2.57
C THR A 113 -14.33 -3.04 -1.18
N SER A 114 -13.55 -2.42 -0.29
CA SER A 114 -13.27 -2.89 1.07
C SER A 114 -14.49 -2.90 2.00
N HIS A 115 -15.65 -2.38 1.56
CA HIS A 115 -16.95 -2.65 2.18
C HIS A 115 -17.73 -3.66 1.34
N ALA A 116 -18.33 -4.65 2.03
CA ALA A 116 -18.77 -5.96 1.53
C ALA A 116 -19.84 -5.99 0.40
N VAL A 117 -20.11 -4.89 -0.29
CA VAL A 117 -21.23 -4.77 -1.24
C VAL A 117 -20.78 -4.78 -2.71
N THR A 118 -19.49 -4.58 -3.00
CA THR A 118 -19.01 -4.41 -4.41
C THR A 118 -17.67 -5.08 -4.72
N ARG A 119 -17.25 -6.14 -4.01
CA ARG A 119 -15.98 -6.85 -4.31
C ARG A 119 -16.00 -7.45 -5.72
N GLN A 120 -15.36 -6.78 -6.68
CA GLN A 120 -15.20 -7.31 -8.02
C GLN A 120 -13.86 -8.04 -8.12
N GLU A 121 -13.97 -9.36 -8.25
CA GLU A 121 -12.85 -10.25 -8.53
C GLU A 121 -12.69 -10.41 -10.04
N TYR A 122 -11.45 -10.38 -10.50
CA TYR A 122 -11.06 -10.53 -11.89
C TYR A 122 -10.13 -11.72 -12.05
N SER A 123 -10.30 -12.48 -13.13
CA SER A 123 -9.43 -13.63 -13.39
C SER A 123 -7.98 -13.20 -13.65
N LYS A 124 -7.04 -14.10 -13.32
CA LYS A 124 -5.62 -13.88 -13.54
C LYS A 124 -5.32 -13.59 -15.00
N GLU A 125 -5.92 -14.32 -15.93
CA GLU A 125 -5.67 -14.22 -17.38
C GLU A 125 -6.05 -12.82 -17.90
N LEU A 126 -7.10 -12.23 -17.36
CA LEU A 126 -7.59 -10.91 -17.76
C LEU A 126 -6.65 -9.79 -17.31
N ILE A 127 -6.16 -9.87 -16.06
CA ILE A 127 -5.47 -8.77 -15.39
C ILE A 127 -3.95 -8.89 -15.45
N GLN A 128 -3.38 -10.10 -15.37
CA GLN A 128 -1.94 -10.35 -15.34
C GLN A 128 -1.15 -9.58 -16.43
N PRO A 129 -1.62 -9.46 -17.70
CA PRO A 129 -0.90 -8.70 -18.71
C PRO A 129 -0.76 -7.19 -18.41
N LYS A 130 -1.54 -6.66 -17.47
CA LYS A 130 -1.52 -5.26 -17.02
C LYS A 130 -0.70 -5.07 -15.74
N ILE A 131 -0.31 -6.14 -15.07
CA ILE A 131 0.50 -6.09 -13.85
C ILE A 131 1.96 -5.93 -14.27
N LYS A 132 2.44 -4.68 -14.22
CA LYS A 132 3.79 -4.28 -14.66
C LYS A 132 4.36 -3.23 -13.71
N PRO A 133 5.70 -3.09 -13.62
CA PRO A 133 6.33 -2.10 -12.75
C PRO A 133 5.82 -0.67 -12.95
N VAL A 134 5.60 -0.26 -14.21
CA VAL A 134 5.10 1.08 -14.56
C VAL A 134 3.67 1.35 -14.06
N ASN A 135 2.92 0.30 -13.76
CA ASN A 135 1.54 0.40 -13.27
C ASN A 135 1.44 0.26 -11.76
N ARG A 136 2.55 0.12 -11.04
CA ARG A 136 2.56 0.05 -9.57
C ARG A 136 2.00 1.33 -8.96
N THR A 137 1.18 1.18 -7.94
CA THR A 137 0.58 2.26 -7.16
C THR A 137 0.79 2.04 -5.67
N GLY A 138 0.84 3.15 -4.92
CA GLY A 138 1.03 3.11 -3.48
C GLY A 138 2.46 2.73 -3.08
N THR A 139 3.45 2.97 -3.93
CA THR A 139 4.86 2.73 -3.56
C THR A 139 5.29 3.67 -2.43
N ILE A 140 6.30 3.26 -1.67
CA ILE A 140 6.82 4.07 -0.56
C ILE A 140 7.28 5.45 -1.05
N GLU A 141 7.88 5.51 -2.24
CA GLU A 141 8.34 6.74 -2.88
C GLU A 141 7.16 7.64 -3.26
N GLN A 142 6.11 7.09 -3.87
CA GLN A 142 4.90 7.85 -4.22
C GLN A 142 4.24 8.42 -2.95
N LEU A 143 4.13 7.61 -1.89
CA LEU A 143 3.56 8.05 -0.62
C LEU A 143 4.40 9.16 0.01
N ALA A 144 5.73 9.01 0.03
CA ALA A 144 6.64 10.02 0.56
C ALA A 144 6.55 11.35 -0.21
N GLN A 145 6.53 11.29 -1.54
CA GLN A 145 6.39 12.47 -2.42
C GLN A 145 5.06 13.18 -2.20
N ASN A 146 3.95 12.43 -2.08
CA ASN A 146 2.63 12.99 -1.85
C ASN A 146 2.56 13.74 -0.51
N VAL A 147 3.08 13.13 0.57
CA VAL A 147 3.11 13.78 1.89
C VAL A 147 3.98 15.03 1.88
N GLU A 148 5.13 15.01 1.20
CA GLU A 148 5.98 16.19 1.06
C GLU A 148 5.30 17.32 0.26
N ALA A 149 4.59 16.99 -0.82
CA ALA A 149 3.85 17.96 -1.63
C ALA A 149 2.74 18.65 -0.80
N VAL A 150 1.97 17.87 -0.03
CA VAL A 150 0.92 18.39 0.85
C VAL A 150 1.51 19.26 1.95
N GLU A 151 2.62 18.84 2.57
CA GLU A 151 3.33 19.62 3.59
C GLU A 151 3.76 20.99 3.04
N LYS A 152 4.36 21.03 1.85
CA LYS A 152 4.75 22.29 1.18
C LYS A 152 3.55 23.18 0.90
N GLN A 153 2.44 22.61 0.42
CA GLN A 153 1.23 23.37 0.12
C GLN A 153 0.64 24.01 1.38
N VAL A 154 0.58 23.28 2.50
CA VAL A 154 0.07 23.83 3.78
C VAL A 154 0.97 24.93 4.32
N GLN A 155 2.29 24.76 4.22
CA GLN A 155 3.23 25.80 4.62
C GLN A 155 3.04 27.08 3.80
N LEU A 156 2.86 26.97 2.48
CA LEU A 156 2.61 28.12 1.61
C LEU A 156 1.30 28.85 1.97
N MET A 157 0.23 28.11 2.26
CA MET A 157 -1.03 28.70 2.72
C MET A 157 -0.84 29.47 4.04
N GLY A 158 -0.08 28.93 5.00
CA GLY A 158 0.24 29.61 6.25
C GLY A 158 1.08 30.89 6.08
N VAL A 159 2.02 30.91 5.12
CA VAL A 159 2.83 32.11 4.80
C VAL A 159 1.98 33.19 4.13
N GLY A 160 1.09 32.82 3.21
CA GLY A 160 0.18 33.78 2.55
C GLY A 160 -0.78 34.46 3.53
N MET A 161 -1.27 33.74 4.53
CA MET A 161 -2.10 34.32 5.60
C MET A 161 -1.32 35.30 6.48
N SER A 162 -0.03 35.04 6.71
CA SER A 162 0.84 35.90 7.55
C SER A 162 1.30 37.17 6.83
N GLN A 163 1.49 37.14 5.49
CA GLN A 163 1.90 38.31 4.71
C GLN A 163 0.78 39.32 4.48
N ASN A 164 -0.46 38.88 4.23
CA ASN A 164 -1.62 39.78 4.09
C ASN A 164 -1.87 40.61 5.36
N HIS A 165 -1.47 40.11 6.53
CA HIS A 165 -1.60 40.82 7.80
C HIS A 165 -0.61 41.99 7.94
N LYS A 166 0.63 41.85 7.44
CA LYS A 166 1.64 42.92 7.48
C LYS A 166 1.34 44.08 6.54
N CYS A 167 0.52 43.87 5.51
CA CYS A 167 0.13 44.93 4.57
C CYS A 167 -1.19 45.64 4.95
N GLN A 168 -1.89 45.16 5.97
CA GLN A 168 -3.16 45.73 6.46
C GLN A 168 -3.06 46.37 7.85
N SER A 169 -1.86 46.38 8.46
CA SER A 169 -1.54 47.07 9.71
C SER A 169 -0.60 48.24 9.45
#